data_AF-A0A7S0A419-F1
#
_entry.id   AF-A0A7S0A419-F1
#
_cell.length_a   1.000
_cell.length_b   1.000
_cell.length_c   1.000
_cell.angle_alpha   90.00
_cell.angle_beta   90.00
_cell.angle_gamma   90.00
#
_symmetry.space_group_name_H-M   'P 1'
#
loop_
_entity.id
_entity.type
_entity.pdbx_description
1 polymer ?
#
loop_
_entity_poly.entity_id
_entity_poly.type
_entity_poly.pdbx_seq_one_letter_code
_entity_poly.pdbx_strand_id
1 'polypeptide(L)'
;MSAATRDGSSSARSRAAAAPGRPQGVPTQSFVKLVERTRDAFAGTDETNVEEVQRILVQVRQQYDTVHHEAEQKEVRRERLRDAIRAADDLHERKNREADSQDELLLDRERQLSETRRQIAETQMSRKVYEHMLARIQKEQAILKQKMLRMEGHLGRKRHEAQRGGAECERLRTERAQNVRSLDALMEDAEAEREATRGAREAMEGELDRRRSANKRRGVFESWRHEVALKAANEAFNASAGHLRKLYAIEKLAGNCLQKLTFEQVEKSQNTEDGFQKIREVTGLTDVMDIVHKFLNREVETEQLKGSVKEAEARLESLRSAFDTFKRDTEGITFDKSQSSTSRSIYKEIEQSERGLNDAMEEHEACRARLQKITLQTEHMKRWALRVGQTLSSFEEPVKVEGPQDLAAFFRKLEVAVERFVAVVAQQISDGKITRRELLKVMKKEYDEQERTLLSKDFLQTNCRVPAAADAPGRAASRQGTAEDDPANAFAEDRERCKKDSAERSRQAQVEQQKKRPKGQ
;
A
#
# COMPACT_ATOMS: atom_id res chain seq x y z
N MET A 1 39.08 -42.12 -30.25
CA MET A 1 39.59 -42.12 -31.63
C MET A 1 41.01 -42.69 -31.60
N SER A 2 41.23 -43.81 -32.33
CA SER A 2 42.45 -44.39 -32.96
C SER A 2 43.84 -44.14 -32.34
N ALA A 3 44.84 -45.03 -32.28
CA ALA A 3 45.18 -46.35 -32.85
C ALA A 3 46.39 -46.88 -32.01
N ALA A 4 46.55 -48.15 -31.64
CA ALA A 4 47.04 -49.35 -32.37
C ALA A 4 48.56 -49.44 -32.69
N THR A 5 49.16 -50.58 -32.25
CA THR A 5 50.38 -51.30 -32.75
C THR A 5 51.78 -50.72 -32.43
N ARG A 6 52.87 -51.48 -32.19
CA ARG A 6 53.35 -52.72 -32.86
C ARG A 6 54.56 -53.38 -32.14
N ASP A 7 54.72 -54.69 -32.33
CA ASP A 7 55.86 -55.58 -32.05
C ASP A 7 57.20 -55.20 -32.73
N GLY A 8 58.32 -55.74 -32.21
CA GLY A 8 59.63 -55.78 -32.91
C GLY A 8 60.69 -56.67 -32.24
N SER A 9 61.03 -57.77 -32.91
CA SER A 9 61.99 -58.83 -32.59
C SER A 9 63.34 -58.64 -33.30
N SER A 10 64.47 -59.04 -32.69
CA SER A 10 65.75 -59.49 -33.31
C SER A 10 66.83 -59.66 -32.21
N SER A 11 67.45 -60.81 -31.89
CA SER A 11 68.24 -61.80 -32.65
C SER A 11 69.64 -61.33 -33.09
N ALA A 12 70.70 -61.84 -32.44
CA ALA A 12 71.98 -62.34 -33.01
C ALA A 12 73.01 -62.61 -31.87
N ARG A 13 73.41 -63.86 -31.56
CA ARG A 13 74.43 -64.74 -32.18
C ARG A 13 75.91 -64.37 -31.94
N SER A 14 76.54 -65.20 -31.10
CA SER A 14 77.81 -65.93 -31.32
C SER A 14 79.12 -65.18 -31.60
N ARG A 15 80.14 -65.42 -30.76
CA ARG A 15 81.36 -66.16 -31.17
C ARG A 15 82.31 -66.47 -30.01
N ALA A 16 82.57 -67.77 -29.82
CA ALA A 16 83.72 -68.28 -29.10
C ALA A 16 84.97 -68.23 -30.01
N ALA A 17 86.12 -67.84 -29.46
CA ALA A 17 87.44 -68.03 -30.04
C ALA A 17 88.23 -68.87 -29.01
N ALA A 18 88.43 -70.18 -29.23
CA ALA A 18 89.44 -70.78 -30.11
C ALA A 18 90.87 -70.47 -29.64
N ALA A 19 91.39 -71.36 -28.79
CA ALA A 19 92.76 -71.39 -28.31
C ALA A 19 93.76 -71.66 -29.46
N PRO A 20 94.93 -71.01 -29.49
CA PRO A 20 95.95 -71.28 -30.49
C PRO A 20 96.80 -72.50 -30.09
N GLY A 21 97.10 -73.31 -31.11
CA GLY A 21 97.73 -74.60 -31.00
C GLY A 21 99.19 -74.58 -30.53
N ARG A 22 99.54 -75.66 -29.83
CA ARG A 22 100.89 -76.13 -29.52
C ARG A 22 101.75 -76.21 -30.80
N PRO A 23 102.96 -75.61 -30.84
CA PRO A 23 103.93 -75.93 -31.88
C PRO A 23 104.56 -77.30 -31.60
N GLN A 24 104.52 -78.16 -32.63
CA GLN A 24 105.14 -79.47 -32.67
C GLN A 24 106.66 -79.36 -32.51
N GLY A 25 107.22 -80.20 -31.64
CA GLY A 25 108.65 -80.31 -31.40
C GLY A 25 109.38 -80.81 -32.65
N VAL A 26 110.51 -80.16 -32.94
CA VAL A 26 111.48 -80.59 -33.95
C VAL A 26 112.16 -81.88 -33.46
N PRO A 27 112.26 -82.94 -34.26
CA PRO A 27 112.76 -84.24 -33.82
C PRO A 27 114.30 -84.21 -33.70
N THR A 28 114.79 -84.34 -32.46
CA THR A 28 116.21 -84.49 -32.06
C THR A 28 116.87 -85.80 -32.53
N GLN A 29 116.24 -86.57 -33.42
CA GLN A 29 116.71 -87.90 -33.84
C GLN A 29 117.88 -87.88 -34.84
N SER A 30 118.22 -86.74 -35.47
CA SER A 30 119.36 -86.69 -36.40
C SER A 30 120.71 -86.61 -35.67
N PHE A 31 120.77 -85.98 -34.51
CA PHE A 31 122.00 -85.82 -33.73
C PHE A 31 122.42 -87.13 -33.03
N VAL A 32 121.45 -87.86 -32.48
CA VAL A 32 121.71 -89.16 -31.83
C VAL A 32 122.30 -90.18 -32.81
N LYS A 33 121.79 -90.21 -34.06
CA LYS A 33 122.33 -91.09 -35.12
C LYS A 33 123.75 -90.73 -35.58
N LEU A 34 124.17 -89.48 -35.44
CA LEU A 34 125.54 -89.05 -35.75
C LEU A 34 126.51 -89.45 -34.63
N VAL A 35 126.11 -89.27 -33.37
CA VAL A 35 126.90 -89.69 -32.19
C VAL A 35 127.07 -91.21 -32.16
N GLU A 36 126.05 -91.98 -32.53
CA GLU A 36 126.13 -93.46 -32.66
C GLU A 36 127.12 -93.90 -33.75
N ARG A 37 127.14 -93.24 -34.92
CA ARG A 37 128.15 -93.50 -35.96
C ARG A 37 129.58 -93.19 -35.52
N THR A 38 129.78 -92.13 -34.75
CA THR A 38 131.11 -91.77 -34.23
C THR A 38 131.58 -92.73 -33.13
N ARG A 39 130.67 -93.34 -32.37
CA ARG A 39 131.00 -94.38 -31.38
C ARG A 39 131.47 -95.68 -32.03
N ASP A 40 130.86 -96.08 -33.15
CA ASP A 40 131.23 -97.32 -33.85
C ASP A 40 132.62 -97.23 -34.53
N ALA A 41 133.09 -96.02 -34.86
CA ALA A 41 134.43 -95.78 -35.39
C ALA A 41 135.58 -95.95 -34.35
N PHE A 42 135.28 -96.04 -33.05
CA PHE A 42 136.30 -96.19 -31.99
C PHE A 42 136.76 -97.63 -31.74
N ALA A 43 136.16 -98.63 -32.38
CA ALA A 43 136.52 -100.04 -32.17
C ALA A 43 137.68 -100.55 -33.06
N GLY A 44 138.14 -99.75 -34.03
CA GLY A 44 139.26 -100.09 -34.92
C GLY A 44 140.52 -99.31 -34.57
N THR A 45 141.55 -100.00 -34.07
CA THR A 45 142.92 -99.47 -33.93
C THR A 45 143.52 -99.19 -35.31
N ASP A 46 143.36 -97.97 -35.81
CA ASP A 46 144.09 -97.43 -36.96
C ASP A 46 144.22 -95.90 -36.85
N GLU A 47 145.43 -95.37 -37.00
CA GLU A 47 145.80 -93.95 -36.86
C GLU A 47 145.12 -93.03 -37.90
N THR A 48 144.50 -93.58 -38.95
CA THR A 48 143.70 -92.83 -39.95
C THR A 48 142.33 -92.37 -39.45
N ASN A 49 141.82 -92.94 -38.36
CA ASN A 49 140.53 -92.56 -37.76
C ASN A 49 140.59 -91.19 -37.06
N VAL A 50 141.78 -90.70 -36.70
CA VAL A 50 141.98 -89.43 -36.00
C VAL A 50 141.66 -88.24 -36.91
N GLU A 51 142.01 -88.31 -38.21
CA GLU A 51 141.73 -87.24 -39.17
C GLU A 51 140.25 -87.17 -39.56
N GLU A 52 139.57 -88.32 -39.65
CA GLU A 52 138.14 -88.38 -39.91
C GLU A 52 137.33 -87.89 -38.71
N VAL A 53 137.76 -88.23 -37.49
CA VAL A 53 137.20 -87.66 -36.25
C VAL A 53 137.43 -86.15 -36.17
N GLN A 54 138.60 -85.63 -36.58
CA GLN A 54 138.82 -84.18 -36.67
C GLN A 54 137.87 -83.53 -37.68
N ARG A 55 137.65 -84.15 -38.85
CA ARG A 55 136.74 -83.64 -39.88
C ARG A 55 135.28 -83.65 -39.39
N ILE A 56 134.86 -84.72 -38.71
CA ILE A 56 133.55 -84.83 -38.09
C ILE A 56 133.40 -83.82 -36.96
N LEU A 57 134.41 -83.60 -36.13
CA LEU A 57 134.39 -82.58 -35.07
C LEU A 57 134.31 -81.15 -35.62
N VAL A 58 135.01 -80.85 -36.72
CA VAL A 58 134.90 -79.56 -37.43
C VAL A 58 133.50 -79.41 -38.03
N GLN A 59 132.94 -80.46 -38.62
CA GLN A 59 131.59 -80.44 -39.19
C GLN A 59 130.50 -80.33 -38.12
N VAL A 60 130.63 -81.05 -37.00
CA VAL A 60 129.75 -80.95 -35.83
C VAL A 60 129.85 -79.57 -35.21
N ARG A 61 131.04 -78.96 -35.17
CA ARG A 61 131.21 -77.59 -34.72
C ARG A 61 130.59 -76.58 -35.67
N GLN A 62 130.78 -76.70 -36.98
CA GLN A 62 130.10 -75.87 -37.97
C GLN A 62 128.58 -76.02 -37.92
N GLN A 63 128.07 -77.24 -37.75
CA GLN A 63 126.65 -77.50 -37.55
C GLN A 63 126.14 -76.89 -36.25
N TYR A 64 126.89 -77.03 -35.16
CA TYR A 64 126.59 -76.39 -33.89
C TYR A 64 126.55 -74.86 -34.04
N ASP A 65 127.56 -74.25 -34.65
CA ASP A 65 127.66 -72.80 -34.85
C ASP A 65 126.52 -72.31 -35.76
N THR A 66 126.15 -73.06 -36.80
CA THR A 66 125.02 -72.74 -37.68
C THR A 66 123.69 -72.81 -36.93
N VAL A 67 123.47 -73.89 -36.17
CA VAL A 67 122.24 -74.07 -35.37
C VAL A 67 122.17 -73.05 -34.23
N HIS A 68 123.31 -72.73 -33.61
CA HIS A 68 123.43 -71.71 -32.57
C HIS A 68 123.13 -70.33 -33.13
N HIS A 69 123.73 -69.98 -34.27
CA HIS A 69 123.46 -68.71 -34.94
C HIS A 69 121.99 -68.61 -35.40
N GLU A 70 121.40 -69.69 -35.94
CA GLU A 70 119.97 -69.73 -36.24
C GLU A 70 119.10 -69.60 -34.98
N ALA A 71 119.51 -70.22 -33.87
CA ALA A 71 118.80 -70.12 -32.60
C ALA A 71 118.85 -68.69 -32.04
N GLU A 72 120.02 -68.04 -32.08
CA GLU A 72 120.18 -66.62 -31.73
C GLU A 72 119.34 -65.72 -32.63
N GLN A 73 119.35 -65.93 -33.95
CA GLN A 73 118.50 -65.17 -34.88
C GLN A 73 117.01 -65.37 -34.58
N LYS A 74 116.58 -66.61 -34.30
CA LYS A 74 115.21 -66.92 -33.92
C LYS A 74 114.85 -66.32 -32.55
N GLU A 75 115.78 -66.25 -31.61
CA GLU A 75 115.60 -65.63 -30.31
C GLU A 75 115.45 -64.11 -30.43
N VAL A 76 116.32 -63.44 -31.18
CA VAL A 76 116.21 -62.01 -31.50
C VAL A 76 114.90 -61.71 -32.22
N ARG A 77 114.50 -62.55 -33.19
CA ARG A 77 113.21 -62.40 -33.89
C ARG A 77 112.03 -62.61 -32.95
N ARG A 78 112.10 -63.58 -32.04
CA ARG A 78 111.07 -63.84 -31.03
C ARG A 78 110.95 -62.66 -30.07
N GLU A 79 112.07 -62.08 -29.66
CA GLU A 79 112.10 -60.90 -28.79
C GLU A 79 111.49 -59.68 -29.48
N ARG A 80 111.87 -59.41 -30.73
CA ARG A 80 111.22 -58.36 -31.56
C ARG A 80 109.72 -58.57 -31.71
N LEU A 81 109.25 -59.81 -31.91
CA LEU A 81 107.82 -60.12 -31.98
C LEU A 81 107.12 -59.91 -30.63
N ARG A 82 107.76 -60.27 -29.51
CA ARG A 82 107.21 -59.98 -28.17
C ARG A 82 107.12 -58.48 -27.91
N ASP A 83 108.09 -57.70 -28.34
CA ASP A 83 108.07 -56.24 -28.20
C ASP A 83 107.03 -55.61 -29.11
N ALA A 84 106.87 -56.10 -30.34
CA ALA A 84 105.80 -55.68 -31.24
C ALA A 84 104.40 -56.00 -30.69
N ILE A 85 104.22 -57.17 -30.07
CA ILE A 85 102.97 -57.55 -29.39
C ILE A 85 102.72 -56.62 -28.20
N ARG A 86 103.72 -56.39 -27.34
CA ARG A 86 103.59 -55.45 -26.21
C ARG A 86 103.22 -54.03 -26.67
N ALA A 87 103.87 -53.52 -27.72
CA ALA A 87 103.54 -52.22 -28.28
C ALA A 87 102.12 -52.17 -28.88
N ALA A 88 101.65 -53.26 -29.50
CA ALA A 88 100.29 -53.37 -30.01
C ALA A 88 99.25 -53.44 -28.89
N ASP A 89 99.53 -54.18 -27.81
CA ASP A 89 98.69 -54.28 -26.62
C ASP A 89 98.59 -52.91 -25.91
N ASP A 90 99.71 -52.22 -25.72
CA ASP A 90 99.74 -50.85 -25.15
C ASP A 90 98.93 -49.87 -26.01
N LEU A 91 99.03 -49.96 -27.34
CA LEU A 91 98.24 -49.14 -28.26
C LEU A 91 96.75 -49.47 -28.17
N HIS A 92 96.40 -50.76 -28.05
CA HIS A 92 95.03 -51.22 -27.92
C HIS A 92 94.43 -50.77 -26.58
N GLU A 93 95.18 -50.85 -25.48
CA GLU A 93 94.75 -50.33 -24.19
C GLU A 93 94.54 -48.83 -24.21
N ARG A 94 95.43 -48.05 -24.85
CA ARG A 94 95.23 -46.60 -25.02
C ARG A 94 93.96 -46.29 -25.81
N LYS A 95 93.74 -46.98 -26.93
CA LYS A 95 92.51 -46.83 -27.72
C LYS A 95 91.26 -47.21 -26.95
N ASN A 96 91.30 -48.28 -26.16
CA ASN A 96 90.17 -48.67 -25.30
C ASN A 96 89.90 -47.60 -24.24
N ARG A 97 90.93 -47.07 -23.56
CA ARG A 97 90.74 -45.98 -22.58
C ARG A 97 90.20 -44.70 -23.22
N GLU A 98 90.65 -44.37 -24.44
CA GLU A 98 90.10 -43.27 -25.22
C GLU A 98 88.64 -43.51 -25.61
N ALA A 99 88.29 -44.73 -26.02
CA ALA A 99 86.92 -45.11 -26.33
C ALA A 99 86.02 -45.05 -25.10
N ASP A 100 86.46 -45.60 -23.96
CA ASP A 100 85.75 -45.52 -22.69
C ASP A 100 85.53 -44.06 -22.25
N SER A 101 86.55 -43.21 -22.40
CA SER A 101 86.44 -41.78 -22.12
C SER A 101 85.47 -41.05 -23.06
N GLN A 102 85.44 -41.42 -24.34
CA GLN A 102 84.48 -40.88 -25.30
C GLN A 102 83.06 -41.33 -24.96
N ASP A 103 82.86 -42.59 -24.58
CA ASP A 103 81.57 -43.12 -24.16
C ASP A 103 81.07 -42.45 -22.88
N GLU A 104 81.94 -42.22 -21.89
CA GLU A 104 81.61 -41.42 -20.70
C GLU A 104 81.18 -40.00 -21.06
N LEU A 105 81.91 -39.34 -21.97
CA LEU A 105 81.55 -38.00 -22.47
C LEU A 105 80.22 -38.00 -23.23
N LEU A 106 79.95 -39.03 -24.04
CA LEU A 106 78.69 -39.18 -24.75
C LEU A 106 77.53 -39.35 -23.77
N LEU A 107 77.67 -40.23 -22.77
CA LEU A 107 76.67 -40.44 -21.73
C LEU A 107 76.39 -39.15 -20.94
N ASP A 108 77.42 -38.39 -20.61
CA ASP A 108 77.27 -37.14 -19.87
C ASP A 108 76.57 -36.06 -20.71
N ARG A 109 76.87 -36.01 -22.02
CA ARG A 109 76.15 -35.14 -22.98
C ARG A 109 74.71 -35.56 -23.18
N GLU A 110 74.42 -36.85 -23.28
CA GLU A 110 73.06 -37.37 -23.34
C GLU A 110 72.26 -37.02 -22.08
N ARG A 111 72.89 -37.12 -20.90
CA ARG A 111 72.29 -36.71 -19.63
C ARG A 111 71.96 -35.23 -19.60
N GLN A 112 72.89 -34.36 -20.03
CA GLN A 112 72.66 -32.91 -20.14
C GLN A 112 71.55 -32.58 -21.15
N LEU A 113 71.50 -33.29 -22.28
CA LEU A 113 70.46 -33.10 -23.30
C LEU A 113 69.09 -33.55 -22.78
N SER A 114 69.03 -34.66 -22.04
CA SER A 114 67.83 -35.12 -21.34
C SER A 114 67.35 -34.09 -20.29
N GLU A 115 68.26 -33.57 -19.47
CA GLU A 115 67.94 -32.59 -18.44
C GLU A 115 67.45 -31.26 -19.03
N THR A 116 68.12 -30.74 -20.06
CA THR A 116 67.68 -29.52 -20.76
C THR A 116 66.33 -29.72 -21.44
N ARG A 117 66.06 -30.89 -22.03
CA ARG A 117 64.72 -31.23 -22.56
C ARG A 117 63.66 -31.21 -21.46
N ARG A 118 63.95 -31.77 -20.28
CA ARG A 118 63.05 -31.73 -19.13
C ARG A 118 62.78 -30.29 -18.69
N GLN A 119 63.81 -29.45 -18.57
CA GLN A 119 63.67 -28.03 -18.23
C GLN A 119 62.86 -27.26 -19.28
N ILE A 120 63.05 -27.54 -20.57
CA ILE A 120 62.22 -26.96 -21.65
C ILE A 120 60.76 -27.39 -21.49
N ALA A 121 60.49 -28.66 -21.18
CA ALA A 121 59.12 -29.13 -20.96
C ALA A 121 58.48 -28.46 -19.73
N GLU A 122 59.20 -28.33 -18.63
CA GLU A 122 58.75 -27.65 -17.40
C GLU A 122 58.46 -26.16 -17.66
N THR A 123 59.34 -25.45 -18.38
CA THR A 123 59.13 -24.04 -18.74
C THR A 123 57.96 -23.86 -19.70
N GLN A 124 57.75 -24.77 -20.65
CA GLN A 124 56.57 -24.77 -21.52
C GLN A 124 55.27 -25.01 -20.72
N MET A 125 55.29 -25.90 -19.74
CA MET A 125 54.14 -26.12 -18.85
C MET A 125 53.85 -24.88 -18.01
N SER A 126 54.88 -24.29 -17.38
CA SER A 126 54.75 -23.04 -16.63
C SER A 126 54.20 -21.91 -17.50
N ARG A 127 54.69 -21.75 -18.73
CA ARG A 127 54.16 -20.78 -19.70
C ARG A 127 52.66 -20.98 -19.94
N LYS A 128 52.20 -22.21 -20.17
CA LYS A 128 50.76 -22.52 -20.37
C LYS A 128 49.92 -22.15 -19.13
N VAL A 129 50.46 -22.38 -17.93
CA VAL A 129 49.79 -21.99 -16.67
C VAL A 129 49.67 -20.46 -16.58
N TYR A 130 50.74 -19.71 -16.88
CA TYR A 130 50.70 -18.24 -16.91
C TYR A 130 49.75 -17.70 -17.97
N GLU A 131 49.73 -18.28 -19.17
CA GLU A 131 48.78 -17.91 -20.24
C GLU A 131 47.33 -18.12 -19.78
N HIS A 132 47.02 -19.24 -19.12
CA HIS A 132 45.69 -19.50 -18.56
C HIS A 132 45.33 -18.52 -17.44
N MET A 133 46.26 -18.23 -16.53
CA MET A 133 46.04 -17.23 -15.46
C MET A 133 45.79 -15.84 -16.04
N LEU A 134 46.54 -15.43 -17.05
CA LEU A 134 46.34 -14.15 -17.74
C LEU A 134 44.96 -14.09 -18.39
N ALA A 135 44.56 -15.13 -19.12
CA ALA A 135 43.24 -15.21 -19.74
C ALA A 135 42.10 -15.16 -18.71
N ARG A 136 42.29 -15.80 -17.54
CA ARG A 136 41.34 -15.73 -16.42
C ARG A 136 41.24 -14.31 -15.86
N ILE A 137 42.36 -13.65 -15.58
CA ILE A 137 42.39 -12.28 -15.05
C ILE A 137 41.73 -11.31 -16.03
N GLN A 138 41.97 -11.46 -17.33
CA GLN A 138 41.32 -10.64 -18.35
C GLN A 138 39.79 -10.83 -18.36
N LYS A 139 39.31 -12.06 -18.22
CA LYS A 139 37.86 -12.35 -18.08
C LYS A 139 37.28 -11.72 -16.81
N GLU A 140 37.95 -11.88 -15.67
CA GLU A 140 37.53 -11.29 -14.39
C GLU A 140 37.50 -9.75 -14.46
N GLN A 141 38.51 -9.13 -15.09
CA GLN A 141 38.55 -7.69 -15.33
C GLN A 141 37.39 -7.22 -16.22
N ALA A 142 37.05 -7.97 -17.27
CA ALA A 142 35.90 -7.65 -18.13
C ALA A 142 34.58 -7.72 -17.37
N ILE A 143 34.39 -8.74 -16.50
CA ILE A 143 33.21 -8.87 -15.64
C ILE A 143 33.13 -7.69 -14.65
N LEU A 144 34.25 -7.29 -14.05
CA LEU A 144 34.29 -6.15 -13.13
C LEU A 144 33.94 -4.83 -13.84
N LYS A 145 34.49 -4.58 -15.03
CA LYS A 145 34.13 -3.41 -15.86
C LYS A 145 32.64 -3.41 -16.20
N GLN A 146 32.06 -4.55 -16.55
CA GLN A 146 30.63 -4.65 -16.80
C GLN A 146 29.80 -4.36 -15.54
N LYS A 147 30.22 -4.84 -14.36
CA LYS A 147 29.55 -4.54 -13.09
C LYS A 147 29.63 -3.05 -12.74
N MET A 148 30.79 -2.41 -12.95
CA MET A 148 30.94 -0.96 -12.78
C MET A 148 29.96 -0.17 -13.65
N LEU A 149 29.88 -0.48 -14.96
CA LEU A 149 28.93 0.19 -15.86
C LEU A 149 27.47 0.03 -15.42
N ARG A 150 27.09 -1.15 -14.90
CA ARG A 150 25.74 -1.37 -14.36
C ARG A 150 25.48 -0.53 -13.11
N MET A 151 26.45 -0.42 -12.21
CA MET A 151 26.35 0.41 -11.01
C MET A 151 26.28 1.90 -11.36
N GLU A 152 27.11 2.38 -12.30
CA GLU A 152 27.05 3.75 -12.82
C GLU A 152 25.67 4.07 -13.42
N GLY A 153 25.12 3.14 -14.20
CA GLY A 153 23.76 3.27 -14.72
C GLY A 153 22.70 3.33 -13.62
N HIS A 154 22.85 2.56 -12.53
CA HIS A 154 21.94 2.60 -11.39
C HIS A 154 22.04 3.92 -10.61
N LEU A 155 23.26 4.39 -10.35
CA LEU A 155 23.51 5.69 -9.72
C LEU A 155 22.96 6.84 -10.57
N GLY A 156 23.13 6.77 -11.89
CA GLY A 156 22.54 7.71 -12.83
C GLY A 156 21.02 7.76 -12.69
N ARG A 157 20.32 6.62 -12.71
CA ARG A 157 18.86 6.56 -12.51
C ARG A 157 18.45 7.12 -11.15
N LYS A 158 19.12 6.73 -10.07
CA LYS A 158 18.82 7.21 -8.71
C LYS A 158 19.04 8.72 -8.57
N ARG A 159 20.08 9.28 -9.19
CA ARG A 159 20.29 10.73 -9.24
C ARG A 159 19.15 11.46 -9.98
N HIS A 160 18.68 10.92 -11.11
CA HIS A 160 17.55 11.50 -11.83
C HIS A 160 16.24 11.40 -11.04
N GLU A 161 15.99 10.29 -10.36
CA GLU A 161 14.84 10.12 -9.45
C GLU A 161 14.88 11.14 -8.31
N ALA A 162 16.04 11.30 -7.67
CA ALA A 162 16.23 12.29 -6.60
C ALA A 162 16.00 13.73 -7.11
N GLN A 163 16.51 14.07 -8.30
CA GLN A 163 16.27 15.37 -8.91
C GLN A 163 14.78 15.60 -9.23
N ARG A 164 14.09 14.59 -9.77
CA ARG A 164 12.64 14.66 -10.01
C ARG A 164 11.85 14.83 -8.72
N GLY A 165 12.18 14.08 -7.68
CA GLY A 165 11.57 14.22 -6.35
C GLY A 165 11.80 15.61 -5.74
N GLY A 166 13.01 16.17 -5.92
CA GLY A 166 13.31 17.55 -5.53
C GLY A 166 12.44 18.58 -6.27
N ALA A 167 12.33 18.46 -7.60
CA ALA A 167 11.49 19.34 -8.40
C ALA A 167 9.99 19.24 -8.06
N GLU A 168 9.49 18.04 -7.78
CA GLU A 168 8.10 17.83 -7.34
C GLU A 168 7.85 18.46 -5.96
N CYS A 169 8.80 18.33 -5.03
CA CYS A 169 8.72 18.94 -3.71
C CYS A 169 8.68 20.47 -3.79
N GLU A 170 9.54 21.09 -4.60
CA GLU A 170 9.52 22.53 -4.84
C GLU A 170 8.19 22.98 -5.45
N ARG A 171 7.67 22.25 -6.44
CA ARG A 171 6.35 22.55 -7.03
C ARG A 171 5.24 22.52 -5.97
N LEU A 172 5.17 21.48 -5.15
CA LEU A 172 4.18 21.37 -4.07
C LEU A 172 4.34 22.49 -3.03
N ARG A 173 5.58 22.91 -2.74
CA ARG A 173 5.85 24.04 -1.85
C ARG A 173 5.33 25.35 -2.42
N THR A 174 5.55 25.59 -3.72
CA THR A 174 5.04 26.79 -4.40
C THR A 174 3.51 26.80 -4.46
N GLU A 175 2.88 25.66 -4.76
CA GLU A 175 1.42 25.51 -4.78
C GLU A 175 0.82 25.73 -3.38
N ARG A 176 1.44 25.15 -2.34
CA ARG A 176 1.02 25.40 -0.96
C ARG A 176 1.13 26.88 -0.59
N ALA A 177 2.20 27.56 -0.98
CA ALA A 177 2.36 28.99 -0.72
C ALA A 177 1.29 29.83 -1.44
N GLN A 178 0.91 29.44 -2.67
CA GLN A 178 -0.18 30.08 -3.41
C GLN A 178 -1.53 29.84 -2.73
N ASN A 179 -1.81 28.61 -2.30
CA ASN A 179 -3.06 28.28 -1.60
C ASN A 179 -3.18 29.02 -0.27
N VAL A 180 -2.10 29.18 0.49
CA VAL A 180 -2.09 30.00 1.71
C VAL A 180 -2.44 31.44 1.39
N ARG A 181 -1.80 32.06 0.38
CA ARG A 181 -2.13 33.44 -0.04
C ARG A 181 -3.59 33.58 -0.48
N SER A 182 -4.12 32.58 -1.19
CA SER A 182 -5.53 32.59 -1.61
C SER A 182 -6.49 32.47 -0.42
N LEU A 183 -6.14 31.68 0.59
CA LEU A 183 -6.94 31.58 1.82
C LEU A 183 -6.88 32.88 2.62
N ASP A 184 -5.71 33.49 2.75
CA ASP A 184 -5.54 34.77 3.44
C ASP A 184 -6.42 35.86 2.77
N ALA A 185 -6.41 35.94 1.44
CA ALA A 185 -7.27 36.87 0.70
C ALA A 185 -8.78 36.62 0.94
N LEU A 186 -9.22 35.36 0.92
CA LEU A 186 -10.62 35.01 1.22
C LEU A 186 -11.01 35.33 2.67
N MET A 187 -10.06 35.21 3.61
CA MET A 187 -10.28 35.58 5.00
C MET A 187 -10.43 37.11 5.14
N GLU A 188 -9.58 37.89 4.47
CA GLU A 188 -9.69 39.35 4.43
C GLU A 188 -11.03 39.80 3.83
N ASP A 189 -11.47 39.19 2.73
CA ASP A 189 -12.77 39.47 2.11
C ASP A 189 -13.95 39.15 3.07
N ALA A 190 -13.89 38.01 3.74
CA ALA A 190 -14.90 37.61 4.72
C ALA A 190 -14.95 38.54 5.94
N GLU A 191 -13.79 39.04 6.40
CA GLU A 191 -13.72 40.04 7.47
C GLU A 191 -14.30 41.38 7.02
N ALA A 192 -13.98 41.82 5.80
CA ALA A 192 -14.55 43.04 5.22
C ALA A 192 -16.09 42.95 5.10
N GLU A 193 -16.62 41.80 4.66
CA GLU A 193 -18.08 41.57 4.59
C GLU A 193 -18.75 41.59 5.97
N ARG A 194 -18.10 40.99 6.98
CA ARG A 194 -18.58 41.04 8.38
C ARG A 194 -18.60 42.46 8.91
N GLU A 195 -17.58 43.25 8.64
CA GLU A 195 -17.51 44.66 9.04
C GLU A 195 -18.60 45.49 8.34
N ALA A 196 -18.79 45.30 7.03
CA ALA A 196 -19.85 45.95 6.27
C ALA A 196 -21.25 45.60 6.81
N THR A 197 -21.49 44.33 7.11
CA THR A 197 -22.76 43.86 7.69
C THR A 197 -22.99 44.43 9.08
N ARG A 198 -21.94 44.48 9.91
CA ARG A 198 -22.00 45.10 11.25
C ARG A 198 -22.34 46.58 11.15
N GLY A 199 -21.65 47.32 10.29
CA GLY A 199 -21.91 48.74 10.06
C GLY A 199 -23.33 48.99 9.54
N ALA A 200 -23.84 48.16 8.62
CA ALA A 200 -25.22 48.26 8.15
C ALA A 200 -26.24 48.00 9.27
N ARG A 201 -25.97 47.02 10.15
CA ARG A 201 -26.80 46.72 11.32
C ARG A 201 -26.82 47.88 12.31
N GLU A 202 -25.65 48.42 12.66
CA GLU A 202 -25.54 49.58 13.55
C GLU A 202 -26.28 50.80 12.99
N ALA A 203 -26.19 51.04 11.68
CA ALA A 203 -26.93 52.11 11.01
C ALA A 203 -28.45 51.92 11.11
N MET A 204 -28.94 50.69 10.91
CA MET A 204 -30.37 50.37 11.06
C MET A 204 -30.85 50.50 12.51
N GLU A 205 -30.07 50.01 13.48
CA GLU A 205 -30.38 50.14 14.91
C GLU A 205 -30.43 51.61 15.32
N GLY A 206 -29.45 52.42 14.88
CA GLY A 206 -29.45 53.86 15.11
C GLY A 206 -30.68 54.58 14.52
N GLU A 207 -31.14 54.18 13.32
CA GLU A 207 -32.36 54.75 12.73
C GLU A 207 -33.63 54.33 13.48
N LEU A 208 -33.71 53.07 13.94
CA LEU A 208 -34.81 52.61 14.80
C LEU A 208 -34.88 53.41 16.09
N ASP A 209 -33.75 53.68 16.74
CA ASP A 209 -33.71 54.45 17.98
C ASP A 209 -34.06 55.93 17.77
N ARG A 210 -33.66 56.53 16.64
CA ARG A 210 -34.14 57.86 16.24
C ARG A 210 -35.66 57.88 16.07
N ARG A 211 -36.23 56.88 15.40
CA ARG A 211 -37.69 56.75 15.22
C ARG A 211 -38.42 56.52 16.54
N ARG A 212 -37.91 55.65 17.42
CA ARG A 212 -38.44 55.43 18.78
C ARG A 212 -38.44 56.73 19.59
N SER A 213 -37.33 57.48 19.54
CA SER A 213 -37.21 58.77 20.22
C SER A 213 -38.19 59.82 19.67
N ALA A 214 -38.37 59.88 18.35
CA ALA A 214 -39.36 60.73 17.71
C ALA A 214 -40.79 60.36 18.11
N ASN A 215 -41.13 59.07 18.10
CA ASN A 215 -42.44 58.56 18.53
C ASN A 215 -42.70 58.82 20.01
N LYS A 216 -41.69 58.65 20.88
CA LYS A 216 -41.80 58.99 22.29
C LYS A 216 -42.10 60.48 22.49
N ARG A 217 -41.42 61.37 21.75
CA ARG A 217 -41.70 62.81 21.76
C ARG A 217 -43.12 63.13 21.27
N ARG A 218 -43.59 62.46 20.21
CA ARG A 218 -44.98 62.59 19.72
C ARG A 218 -45.99 62.13 20.77
N GLY A 219 -45.77 60.97 21.39
CA GLY A 219 -46.63 60.46 22.45
C GLY A 219 -46.72 61.41 23.65
N VAL A 220 -45.59 61.96 24.10
CA VAL A 220 -45.56 62.98 25.17
C VAL A 220 -46.36 64.23 24.76
N PHE A 221 -46.20 64.70 23.52
CA PHE A 221 -46.95 65.84 23.00
C PHE A 221 -48.45 65.56 22.90
N GLU A 222 -48.85 64.36 22.45
CA GLU A 222 -50.25 63.94 22.38
C GLU A 222 -50.89 63.83 23.77
N SER A 223 -50.19 63.24 24.74
CA SER A 223 -50.64 63.19 26.14
C SER A 223 -50.82 64.59 26.72
N TRP A 224 -49.85 65.50 26.49
CA TRP A 224 -49.97 66.90 26.91
C TRP A 224 -51.17 67.59 26.23
N ARG A 225 -51.36 67.39 24.93
CA ARG A 225 -52.50 67.96 24.20
C ARG A 225 -53.83 67.44 24.74
N HIS A 226 -53.92 66.15 25.05
CA HIS A 226 -55.11 65.56 25.65
C HIS A 226 -55.36 66.13 27.06
N GLU A 227 -54.32 66.28 27.87
CA GLU A 227 -54.41 66.90 29.20
C GLU A 227 -54.89 68.35 29.12
N VAL A 228 -54.34 69.15 28.20
CA VAL A 228 -54.79 70.53 27.96
C VAL A 228 -56.24 70.57 27.50
N ALA A 229 -56.63 69.71 26.57
CA ALA A 229 -58.01 69.62 26.11
C ALA A 229 -58.97 69.20 27.24
N LEU A 230 -58.56 68.27 28.10
CA LEU A 230 -59.33 67.83 29.26
C LEU A 230 -59.48 68.97 30.28
N LYS A 231 -58.41 69.71 30.57
CA LYS A 231 -58.46 70.90 31.44
C LYS A 231 -59.37 71.97 30.88
N ALA A 232 -59.25 72.30 29.58
CA ALA A 232 -60.11 73.27 28.92
C ALA A 232 -61.57 72.83 28.92
N ALA A 233 -61.86 71.54 28.67
CA ALA A 233 -63.21 70.99 28.75
C ALA A 233 -63.77 71.07 30.17
N ASN A 234 -62.96 70.77 31.19
CA ASN A 234 -63.36 70.85 32.59
C ASN A 234 -63.57 72.30 33.04
N GLU A 235 -62.75 73.25 32.58
CA GLU A 235 -62.94 74.69 32.81
C GLU A 235 -64.22 75.20 32.14
N ALA A 236 -64.46 74.81 30.88
CA ALA A 236 -65.69 75.14 30.16
C ALA A 236 -66.94 74.53 30.85
N PHE A 237 -66.83 73.30 31.33
CA PHE A 237 -67.88 72.64 32.12
C PHE A 237 -68.13 73.34 33.45
N ASN A 238 -67.08 73.76 34.16
CA ASN A 238 -67.22 74.51 35.41
C ASN A 238 -67.81 75.90 35.19
N ALA A 239 -67.47 76.57 34.09
CA ALA A 239 -68.08 77.83 33.68
C ALA A 239 -69.58 77.66 33.37
N SER A 240 -69.96 76.59 32.64
CA SER A 240 -71.36 76.28 32.34
C SER A 240 -72.14 75.75 33.55
N ALA A 241 -71.48 75.09 34.51
CA ALA A 241 -72.08 74.63 35.76
C ALA A 241 -72.62 75.78 36.63
N GLY A 242 -72.03 76.97 36.55
CA GLY A 242 -72.58 78.17 37.19
C GLY A 242 -73.89 78.63 36.56
N HIS A 243 -73.97 78.58 35.22
CA HIS A 243 -75.19 78.88 34.48
C HIS A 243 -76.27 77.82 34.73
N LEU A 244 -75.92 76.53 34.70
CA LEU A 244 -76.83 75.42 34.99
C LEU A 244 -77.39 75.47 36.41
N ARG A 245 -76.57 75.83 37.41
CA ARG A 245 -77.06 76.06 38.78
C ARG A 245 -78.07 77.21 38.85
N LYS A 246 -77.85 78.30 38.12
CA LYS A 246 -78.82 79.40 38.01
C LYS A 246 -80.10 78.96 37.30
N LEU A 247 -79.97 78.21 36.21
CA LEU A 247 -81.10 77.67 35.45
C LEU A 247 -81.95 76.75 36.33
N TYR A 248 -81.32 75.83 37.05
CA TYR A 248 -81.97 74.94 38.00
C TYR A 248 -82.65 75.70 39.14
N ALA A 249 -82.05 76.76 39.66
CA ALA A 249 -82.69 77.61 40.68
C ALA A 249 -83.94 78.32 40.14
N ILE A 250 -83.88 78.85 38.91
CA ILE A 250 -85.02 79.45 38.21
C ILE A 250 -86.10 78.40 37.96
N GLU A 251 -85.72 77.22 37.47
CA GLU A 251 -86.62 76.11 37.17
C GLU A 251 -87.27 75.56 38.44
N LYS A 252 -86.54 75.52 39.57
CA LYS A 252 -87.12 75.14 40.85
C LYS A 252 -88.04 76.21 41.44
N LEU A 253 -87.74 77.49 41.25
CA LEU A 253 -88.67 78.59 41.59
C LEU A 253 -89.94 78.54 40.73
N ALA A 254 -89.80 78.32 39.42
CA ALA A 254 -90.92 78.15 38.49
C ALA A 254 -91.73 76.89 38.84
N GLY A 255 -91.07 75.78 39.15
CA GLY A 255 -91.69 74.54 39.60
C GLY A 255 -92.44 74.69 40.93
N ASN A 256 -91.89 75.44 41.89
CA ASN A 256 -92.60 75.75 43.14
C ASN A 256 -93.80 76.69 42.89
N CYS A 257 -93.67 77.65 41.98
CA CYS A 257 -94.76 78.54 41.59
C CYS A 257 -95.90 77.76 40.90
N LEU A 258 -95.55 76.88 39.95
CA LEU A 258 -96.49 75.94 39.33
C LEU A 258 -97.11 75.01 40.37
N GLN A 259 -96.33 74.45 41.29
CA GLN A 259 -96.85 73.59 42.35
C GLN A 259 -97.85 74.33 43.23
N LYS A 260 -97.59 75.60 43.58
CA LYS A 260 -98.54 76.47 44.28
C LYS A 260 -99.79 76.73 43.44
N LEU A 261 -99.65 77.02 42.15
CA LEU A 261 -100.76 77.24 41.22
C LEU A 261 -101.62 75.98 41.09
N THR A 262 -101.00 74.81 40.99
CA THR A 262 -101.67 73.51 40.97
C THR A 262 -102.36 73.24 42.31
N PHE A 263 -101.76 73.62 43.44
CA PHE A 263 -102.39 73.48 44.75
C PHE A 263 -103.63 74.38 44.88
N GLU A 264 -103.55 75.63 44.42
CA GLU A 264 -104.70 76.56 44.36
C GLU A 264 -105.78 76.07 43.36
N GLN A 265 -105.37 75.45 42.25
CA GLN A 265 -106.27 74.83 41.29
C GLN A 265 -106.97 73.60 41.90
N VAL A 266 -106.25 72.79 42.67
CA VAL A 266 -106.79 71.63 43.40
C VAL A 266 -107.73 72.09 44.53
N GLU A 267 -107.40 73.17 45.23
CA GLU A 267 -108.29 73.77 46.24
C GLU A 267 -109.59 74.29 45.61
N LYS A 268 -109.49 74.95 44.44
CA LYS A 268 -110.67 75.32 43.64
C LYS A 268 -111.44 74.10 43.16
N SER A 269 -110.77 73.01 42.75
CA SER A 269 -111.44 71.78 42.33
C SER A 269 -112.14 71.09 43.49
N GLN A 270 -111.53 71.12 44.69
CA GLN A 270 -112.11 70.59 45.93
C GLN A 270 -113.38 71.35 46.31
N ASN A 271 -113.38 72.70 46.20
CA ASN A 271 -114.60 73.48 46.41
C ASN A 271 -115.72 73.14 45.42
N THR A 272 -115.38 72.83 44.15
CA THR A 272 -116.37 72.31 43.19
C THR A 272 -116.82 70.89 43.52
N GLU A 273 -115.92 70.02 44.01
CA GLU A 273 -116.25 68.65 44.44
C GLU A 273 -117.15 68.67 45.67
N ASP A 274 -116.91 69.55 46.65
CA ASP A 274 -117.82 69.80 47.78
C ASP A 274 -119.19 70.29 47.30
N GLY A 275 -119.23 71.09 46.22
CA GLY A 275 -120.46 71.45 45.52
C GLY A 275 -121.19 70.23 44.95
N PHE A 276 -120.47 69.32 44.28
CA PHE A 276 -121.03 68.05 43.79
C PHE A 276 -121.43 67.09 44.92
N GLN A 277 -120.74 67.11 46.06
CA GLN A 277 -121.08 66.36 47.26
C GLN A 277 -122.42 66.83 47.83
N LYS A 278 -122.63 68.16 47.89
CA LYS A 278 -123.91 68.79 48.30
C LYS A 278 -125.06 68.44 47.34
N ILE A 279 -124.77 68.38 46.05
CA ILE A 279 -125.73 67.91 45.03
C ILE A 279 -126.05 66.42 45.25
N ARG A 280 -125.04 65.60 45.56
CA ARG A 280 -125.18 64.17 45.91
C ARG A 280 -126.09 63.98 47.14
N GLU A 281 -125.87 64.76 48.20
CA GLU A 281 -126.66 64.73 49.44
C GLU A 281 -128.13 65.14 49.24
N VAL A 282 -128.41 66.11 48.35
CA VAL A 282 -129.78 66.62 48.10
C VAL A 282 -130.57 65.75 47.11
N THR A 283 -129.90 65.15 46.12
CA THR A 283 -130.59 64.40 45.04
C THR A 283 -130.69 62.90 45.29
N GLY A 284 -129.92 62.36 46.24
CA GLY A 284 -129.84 60.92 46.49
C GLY A 284 -129.19 60.14 45.33
N LEU A 285 -128.68 60.82 44.31
CA LEU A 285 -127.94 60.24 43.18
C LEU A 285 -126.47 60.15 43.57
N THR A 286 -126.00 58.94 43.85
CA THR A 286 -124.65 58.66 44.37
C THR A 286 -123.57 58.60 43.30
N ASP A 287 -123.93 58.56 42.01
CA ASP A 287 -122.99 58.42 40.90
C ASP A 287 -122.93 59.70 40.04
N VAL A 288 -121.75 60.33 40.01
CA VAL A 288 -121.44 61.45 39.10
C VAL A 288 -121.64 61.00 37.66
N MET A 289 -121.45 59.70 37.38
CA MET A 289 -121.71 59.11 36.07
C MET A 289 -123.17 58.81 35.76
N ASP A 290 -124.17 59.00 36.62
CA ASP A 290 -125.58 59.10 36.16
C ASP A 290 -125.92 60.54 35.73
N ILE A 291 -125.28 61.50 36.40
CA ILE A 291 -125.32 62.94 36.10
C ILE A 291 -124.49 63.24 34.83
N VAL A 292 -123.46 62.43 34.55
CA VAL A 292 -122.59 62.47 33.36
C VAL A 292 -122.84 61.30 32.39
N HIS A 293 -123.67 60.29 32.69
CA HIS A 293 -123.96 59.16 31.75
C HIS A 293 -124.54 59.68 30.44
N LYS A 294 -125.25 60.80 30.57
CA LYS A 294 -125.82 61.67 29.55
C LYS A 294 -124.85 62.65 28.88
N PHE A 295 -123.55 62.56 29.16
CA PHE A 295 -122.47 63.37 28.59
C PHE A 295 -121.48 62.57 27.71
N LEU A 296 -121.92 61.38 27.28
CA LEU A 296 -121.58 60.74 26.01
C LEU A 296 -120.11 60.30 25.82
N ASN A 297 -119.93 58.99 25.89
CA ASN A 297 -119.34 58.19 24.80
C ASN A 297 -118.02 58.69 24.20
N ARG A 298 -116.99 58.88 25.04
CA ARG A 298 -115.65 59.28 24.58
C ARG A 298 -114.52 58.25 24.86
N GLU A 299 -114.76 57.22 25.67
CA GLU A 299 -113.70 56.32 26.15
C GLU A 299 -113.70 54.90 25.55
N VAL A 300 -114.35 54.68 24.41
CA VAL A 300 -114.30 53.38 23.69
C VAL A 300 -113.04 53.24 22.81
N GLU A 301 -112.38 54.36 22.45
CA GLU A 301 -111.20 54.36 21.55
C GLU A 301 -109.85 54.22 22.27
N THR A 302 -109.77 54.51 23.58
CA THR A 302 -108.51 54.51 24.35
C THR A 302 -108.03 53.14 24.82
N GLU A 303 -108.87 52.10 24.73
CA GLU A 303 -108.56 50.72 25.17
C GLU A 303 -107.83 49.88 24.08
N GLN A 304 -108.02 50.16 22.79
CA GLN A 304 -107.37 49.37 21.72
C GLN A 304 -105.86 49.65 21.57
N LEU A 305 -105.38 50.84 21.97
CA LEU A 305 -103.97 51.23 21.85
C LEU A 305 -103.03 50.61 22.91
N LYS A 306 -103.57 50.12 24.04
CA LYS A 306 -102.75 49.53 25.12
C LYS A 306 -102.36 48.06 24.89
N GLY A 307 -103.07 47.34 24.02
CA GLY A 307 -102.77 45.94 23.69
C GLY A 307 -101.51 45.77 22.83
N SER A 308 -101.26 46.70 21.90
CA SER A 308 -100.15 46.60 20.94
C SER A 308 -98.76 46.81 21.57
N VAL A 309 -98.66 47.60 22.64
CA VAL A 309 -97.38 47.87 23.34
C VAL A 309 -96.89 46.63 24.10
N LYS A 310 -97.81 45.83 24.66
CA LYS A 310 -97.50 44.66 25.49
C LYS A 310 -96.94 43.47 24.68
N GLU A 311 -97.31 43.38 23.40
CA GLU A 311 -96.87 42.30 22.50
C GLU A 311 -95.45 42.55 21.94
N ALA A 312 -95.03 43.81 21.86
CA ALA A 312 -93.67 44.20 21.43
C ALA A 312 -92.62 43.94 22.52
N GLU A 313 -92.95 44.14 23.79
CA GLU A 313 -92.05 43.89 24.93
C GLU A 313 -91.76 42.38 25.13
N ALA A 314 -92.76 41.53 24.90
CA ALA A 314 -92.59 40.06 24.99
C ALA A 314 -91.61 39.49 23.95
N ARG A 315 -91.51 40.10 22.76
CA ARG A 315 -90.56 39.70 21.72
C ARG A 315 -89.10 40.07 22.04
N LEU A 316 -88.87 41.15 22.77
CA LEU A 316 -87.51 41.56 23.18
C LEU A 316 -86.94 40.66 24.28
N GLU A 317 -87.77 40.15 25.18
CA GLU A 317 -87.34 39.25 26.26
C GLU A 317 -87.00 37.84 25.75
N SER A 318 -87.75 37.35 24.76
CA SER A 318 -87.48 36.05 24.11
C SER A 318 -86.13 36.01 23.39
N LEU A 319 -85.71 37.10 22.73
CA LEU A 319 -84.42 37.19 22.03
C LEU A 319 -83.23 37.30 22.99
N ARG A 320 -83.41 37.89 24.17
CA ARG A 320 -82.37 37.95 25.21
C ARG A 320 -82.11 36.60 25.86
N SER A 321 -83.17 35.84 26.15
CA SER A 321 -83.06 34.47 26.69
C SER A 321 -82.34 33.52 25.73
N ALA A 322 -82.59 33.62 24.41
CA ALA A 322 -81.91 32.79 23.41
C ALA A 322 -80.40 33.10 23.30
N PHE A 323 -80.01 34.37 23.45
CA PHE A 323 -78.61 34.79 23.39
C PHE A 323 -77.80 34.31 24.61
N ASP A 324 -78.37 34.36 25.81
CA ASP A 324 -77.72 33.87 27.04
C ASP A 324 -77.58 32.34 27.08
N THR A 325 -78.45 31.61 26.38
CA THR A 325 -78.38 30.15 26.27
C THR A 325 -77.24 29.75 25.31
N PHE A 326 -77.09 30.44 24.18
CA PHE A 326 -76.00 30.19 23.23
C PHE A 326 -74.61 30.53 23.81
N LYS A 327 -74.54 31.54 24.68
CA LYS A 327 -73.30 31.90 25.38
C LYS A 327 -72.87 30.83 26.40
N ARG A 328 -73.80 30.21 27.13
CA ARG A 328 -73.49 29.11 28.06
C ARG A 328 -73.00 27.85 27.35
N ASP A 329 -73.54 27.54 26.16
CA ASP A 329 -73.14 26.35 25.41
C ASP A 329 -71.78 26.49 24.73
N THR A 330 -71.29 27.72 24.53
CA THR A 330 -69.99 27.98 23.85
C THR A 330 -68.83 28.23 24.82
N GLU A 331 -69.10 28.61 26.07
CA GLU A 331 -68.07 28.86 27.10
C GLU A 331 -67.71 27.61 27.94
N GLY A 332 -68.31 26.44 27.65
CA GLY A 332 -68.11 25.17 28.37
C GLY A 332 -67.14 24.15 27.75
N ILE A 333 -66.55 24.42 26.58
CA ILE A 333 -65.46 23.58 26.03
C ILE A 333 -64.13 24.12 26.54
N THR A 334 -63.97 24.10 27.86
CA THR A 334 -62.64 24.17 28.47
C THR A 334 -61.98 22.81 28.30
N PHE A 335 -60.87 22.79 27.57
CA PHE A 335 -59.97 21.64 27.46
C PHE A 335 -59.63 21.14 28.87
N ASP A 336 -60.24 20.04 29.27
CA ASP A 336 -60.12 19.44 30.59
C ASP A 336 -58.65 19.05 30.82
N LYS A 337 -58.00 19.73 31.76
CA LYS A 337 -56.59 19.56 32.11
C LYS A 337 -56.38 18.36 33.05
N SER A 338 -57.37 17.45 33.16
CA SER A 338 -57.32 16.27 34.02
C SER A 338 -56.89 14.96 33.32
N GLN A 339 -56.69 14.95 31.99
CA GLN A 339 -56.10 13.80 31.25
C GLN A 339 -54.56 13.86 31.11
N SER A 340 -53.85 14.53 32.02
CA SER A 340 -52.40 14.77 31.90
C SER A 340 -51.50 13.52 32.08
N SER A 341 -52.05 12.34 32.40
CA SER A 341 -51.29 11.08 32.40
C SER A 341 -51.41 10.32 31.08
N THR A 342 -52.59 10.30 30.46
CA THR A 342 -52.83 9.62 29.18
C THR A 342 -52.27 10.40 27.99
N SER A 343 -52.34 11.74 28.01
CA SER A 343 -51.74 12.56 26.94
C SER A 343 -50.22 12.42 26.89
N ARG A 344 -49.52 12.27 28.02
CA ARG A 344 -48.08 11.93 28.01
C ARG A 344 -47.80 10.56 27.40
N SER A 345 -48.67 9.57 27.62
CA SER A 345 -48.54 8.25 26.96
C SER A 345 -48.68 8.38 25.45
N ILE A 346 -49.70 9.11 24.98
CA ILE A 346 -49.92 9.33 23.55
C ILE A 346 -48.75 10.08 22.92
N TYR A 347 -48.24 11.16 23.53
CA TYR A 347 -47.05 11.85 23.01
C TYR A 347 -45.81 10.97 23.02
N LYS A 348 -45.64 10.10 24.03
CA LYS A 348 -44.52 9.16 24.09
C LYS A 348 -44.65 8.03 23.05
N GLU A 349 -45.87 7.56 22.78
CA GLU A 349 -46.17 6.59 21.73
C GLU A 349 -45.98 7.19 20.33
N ILE A 350 -46.37 8.46 20.13
CA ILE A 350 -46.09 9.21 18.91
C ILE A 350 -44.58 9.39 18.74
N GLU A 351 -43.87 9.84 19.77
CA GLU A 351 -42.41 10.01 19.72
C GLU A 351 -41.70 8.67 19.48
N GLN A 352 -42.20 7.57 20.07
CA GLN A 352 -41.67 6.22 19.83
C GLN A 352 -41.97 5.73 18.41
N SER A 353 -43.14 6.06 17.86
CA SER A 353 -43.51 5.72 16.48
C SER A 353 -42.72 6.54 15.47
N GLU A 354 -42.47 7.83 15.75
CA GLU A 354 -41.62 8.71 14.94
C GLU A 354 -40.17 8.24 14.95
N ARG A 355 -39.63 7.83 16.11
CA ARG A 355 -38.31 7.20 16.17
C ARG A 355 -38.27 5.90 15.39
N GLY A 356 -39.25 5.02 15.56
CA GLY A 356 -39.32 3.76 14.80
C GLY A 356 -39.43 3.96 13.29
N LEU A 357 -40.14 5.00 12.85
CA LEU A 357 -40.21 5.39 11.44
C LEU A 357 -38.86 5.91 10.94
N ASN A 358 -38.18 6.77 11.70
CA ASN A 358 -36.86 7.28 11.34
C ASN A 358 -35.81 6.16 11.27
N ASP A 359 -35.80 5.24 12.24
CA ASP A 359 -34.91 4.07 12.25
C ASP A 359 -35.16 3.18 11.02
N ALA A 360 -36.44 2.93 10.68
CA ALA A 360 -36.81 2.16 9.50
C ALA A 360 -36.44 2.87 8.19
N MET A 361 -36.54 4.20 8.13
CA MET A 361 -36.08 4.99 6.99
C MET A 361 -34.56 4.93 6.83
N GLU A 362 -33.81 5.07 7.91
CA GLU A 362 -32.34 4.96 7.90
C GLU A 362 -31.90 3.54 7.48
N GLU A 363 -32.55 2.49 8.01
CA GLU A 363 -32.26 1.11 7.62
C GLU A 363 -32.59 0.87 6.14
N HIS A 364 -33.69 1.41 5.63
CA HIS A 364 -34.05 1.32 4.22
C HIS A 364 -33.02 2.04 3.33
N GLU A 365 -32.56 3.23 3.70
CA GLU A 365 -31.50 3.95 2.99
C GLU A 365 -30.17 3.19 3.01
N ALA A 366 -29.80 2.61 4.16
CA ALA A 366 -28.63 1.76 4.29
C ALA A 366 -28.72 0.49 3.42
N CYS A 367 -29.90 -0.15 3.37
CA CYS A 367 -30.17 -1.31 2.51
C CYS A 367 -30.10 -0.93 1.03
N ARG A 368 -30.66 0.21 0.65
CA ARG A 368 -30.59 0.76 -0.71
C ARG A 368 -29.15 1.05 -1.12
N ALA A 369 -28.36 1.69 -0.26
CA ALA A 369 -26.95 1.96 -0.51
C ALA A 369 -26.13 0.66 -0.66
N ARG A 370 -26.40 -0.33 0.20
CA ARG A 370 -25.79 -1.67 0.11
C ARG A 370 -26.15 -2.38 -1.19
N LEU A 371 -27.41 -2.33 -1.60
CA LEU A 371 -27.89 -2.90 -2.86
C LEU A 371 -27.24 -2.22 -4.07
N GLN A 372 -27.15 -0.89 -4.07
CA GLN A 372 -26.47 -0.14 -5.14
C GLN A 372 -24.99 -0.52 -5.24
N LYS A 373 -24.30 -0.65 -4.09
CA LYS A 373 -22.90 -1.09 -4.04
C LYS A 373 -22.73 -2.51 -4.57
N ILE A 374 -23.56 -3.46 -4.15
CA ILE A 374 -23.52 -4.84 -4.63
C ILE A 374 -23.81 -4.89 -6.13
N THR A 375 -24.81 -4.16 -6.60
CA THR A 375 -25.17 -4.09 -8.03
C THR A 375 -24.00 -3.59 -8.88
N LEU A 376 -23.34 -2.50 -8.45
CA LEU A 376 -22.15 -1.99 -9.13
C LEU A 376 -21.00 -3.00 -9.13
N GLN A 377 -20.76 -3.67 -8.00
CA GLN A 377 -19.74 -4.72 -7.91
C GLN A 377 -20.05 -5.90 -8.84
N THR A 378 -21.30 -6.35 -8.92
CA THR A 378 -21.72 -7.41 -9.84
C THR A 378 -21.55 -6.98 -11.30
N GLU A 379 -21.91 -5.75 -11.67
CA GLU A 379 -21.68 -5.23 -13.02
C GLU A 379 -20.18 -5.14 -13.36
N HIS A 380 -19.35 -4.74 -12.39
CA HIS A 380 -17.88 -4.78 -12.55
C HIS A 380 -17.38 -6.21 -12.76
N MET A 381 -17.87 -7.18 -12.00
CA MET A 381 -17.54 -8.60 -12.16
C MET A 381 -17.97 -9.12 -13.53
N LYS A 382 -19.16 -8.76 -14.03
CA LYS A 382 -19.63 -9.13 -15.37
C LYS A 382 -18.71 -8.59 -16.46
N ARG A 383 -18.38 -7.29 -16.42
CA ARG A 383 -17.47 -6.67 -17.40
C ARG A 383 -16.07 -7.29 -17.34
N TRP A 384 -15.56 -7.58 -16.14
CA TRP A 384 -14.29 -8.27 -15.97
C TRP A 384 -14.34 -9.68 -16.54
N ALA A 385 -15.40 -10.45 -16.24
CA ALA A 385 -15.61 -11.80 -16.75
C ALA A 385 -15.65 -11.82 -18.27
N LEU A 386 -16.39 -10.89 -18.90
CA LEU A 386 -16.42 -10.77 -20.37
C LEU A 386 -15.03 -10.46 -20.96
N ARG A 387 -14.26 -9.55 -20.37
CA ARG A 387 -12.90 -9.24 -20.84
C ARG A 387 -11.94 -10.42 -20.71
N VAL A 388 -11.96 -11.09 -19.55
CA VAL A 388 -11.11 -12.25 -19.30
C VAL A 388 -11.51 -13.42 -20.19
N GLY A 389 -12.82 -13.68 -20.33
CA GLY A 389 -13.36 -14.69 -21.24
C GLY A 389 -12.94 -14.45 -22.69
N GLN A 390 -13.00 -13.20 -23.16
CA GLN A 390 -12.53 -12.84 -24.51
C GLN A 390 -11.03 -13.07 -24.68
N THR A 391 -10.21 -12.86 -23.63
CA THR A 391 -8.77 -13.08 -23.70
C THR A 391 -8.42 -14.57 -23.77
N LEU A 392 -9.24 -15.42 -23.17
CA LEU A 392 -9.07 -16.87 -23.16
C LEU A 392 -9.84 -17.60 -24.27
N SER A 393 -10.51 -16.86 -25.17
CA SER A 393 -11.41 -17.43 -26.18
C SER A 393 -10.70 -18.35 -27.20
N SER A 394 -9.38 -18.27 -27.31
CA SER A 394 -8.58 -19.17 -28.15
C SER A 394 -8.36 -20.56 -27.53
N PHE A 395 -8.63 -20.72 -26.23
CA PHE A 395 -8.40 -21.97 -25.49
C PHE A 395 -9.72 -22.65 -25.06
N GLU A 396 -10.77 -21.86 -24.83
CA GLU A 396 -12.09 -22.33 -24.42
C GLU A 396 -13.17 -21.41 -25.00
N GLU A 397 -14.34 -21.96 -25.35
CA GLU A 397 -15.47 -21.15 -25.77
C GLU A 397 -15.98 -20.27 -24.61
N PRO A 398 -15.99 -18.93 -24.76
CA PRO A 398 -16.32 -18.03 -23.67
C PRO A 398 -17.80 -18.18 -23.25
N VAL A 399 -18.05 -18.30 -21.95
CA VAL A 399 -19.42 -18.25 -21.40
C VAL A 399 -19.97 -16.84 -21.57
N LYS A 400 -21.12 -16.71 -22.21
CA LYS A 400 -21.84 -15.44 -22.30
C LYS A 400 -22.41 -15.10 -20.92
N VAL A 401 -21.93 -14.01 -20.33
CA VAL A 401 -22.37 -13.53 -19.01
C VAL A 401 -23.35 -12.38 -19.23
N GLU A 402 -24.66 -12.68 -19.23
CA GLU A 402 -25.71 -11.66 -19.39
C GLU A 402 -26.22 -11.17 -18.04
N GLY A 403 -26.26 -12.06 -17.03
CA GLY A 403 -26.75 -11.78 -15.69
C GLY A 403 -25.83 -12.24 -14.55
N PRO A 404 -26.12 -11.83 -13.30
CA PRO A 404 -25.40 -12.27 -12.10
C PRO A 404 -25.38 -13.80 -11.93
N GLN A 405 -26.46 -14.48 -12.31
CA GLN A 405 -26.58 -15.93 -12.25
C GLN A 405 -25.55 -16.67 -13.11
N ASP A 406 -25.05 -16.03 -14.17
CA ASP A 406 -24.10 -16.64 -15.10
C ASP A 406 -22.66 -16.62 -14.57
N LEU A 407 -22.37 -15.77 -13.57
CA LEU A 407 -21.02 -15.61 -13.01
C LEU A 407 -20.51 -16.93 -12.41
N ALA A 408 -21.36 -17.70 -11.73
CA ALA A 408 -20.96 -18.98 -11.14
C ALA A 408 -20.61 -20.03 -12.22
N ALA A 409 -21.32 -20.03 -13.35
CA ALA A 409 -20.98 -20.88 -14.49
C ALA A 409 -19.69 -20.41 -15.17
N PHE A 410 -19.51 -19.10 -15.32
CA PHE A 410 -18.29 -18.50 -15.84
C PHE A 410 -17.05 -18.88 -15.02
N PHE A 411 -17.08 -18.74 -13.69
CA PHE A 411 -15.92 -19.06 -12.84
C PHE A 411 -15.52 -20.53 -12.89
N ARG A 412 -16.50 -21.45 -12.96
CA ARG A 412 -16.23 -22.88 -13.15
C ARG A 412 -15.57 -23.17 -14.51
N LYS A 413 -16.03 -22.51 -15.59
CA LYS A 413 -15.38 -22.66 -16.90
C LYS A 413 -14.03 -21.95 -16.98
N LEU A 414 -13.84 -20.86 -16.25
CA LEU A 414 -12.58 -20.11 -16.20
C LEU A 414 -11.44 -20.98 -15.67
N GLU A 415 -11.71 -21.78 -14.63
CA GLU A 415 -10.74 -22.75 -14.10
C GLU A 415 -10.26 -23.71 -15.20
N VAL A 416 -11.19 -24.34 -15.92
CA VAL A 416 -10.88 -25.25 -17.05
C VAL A 416 -10.13 -24.53 -18.17
N ALA A 417 -10.52 -23.30 -18.51
CA ALA A 417 -9.85 -22.51 -19.54
C ALA A 417 -8.40 -22.17 -19.16
N VAL A 418 -8.16 -21.84 -17.88
CA VAL A 418 -6.81 -21.56 -17.35
C VAL A 418 -5.96 -22.82 -17.34
N GLU A 419 -6.51 -23.98 -16.94
CA GLU A 419 -5.79 -25.26 -17.01
C GLU A 419 -5.38 -25.60 -18.45
N ARG A 420 -6.29 -25.44 -19.42
CA ARG A 420 -5.99 -25.64 -20.85
C ARG A 420 -4.92 -24.67 -21.34
N PHE A 421 -5.02 -23.39 -20.98
CA PHE A 421 -4.01 -22.39 -21.31
C PHE A 421 -2.63 -22.78 -20.77
N VAL A 422 -2.54 -23.15 -19.48
CA VAL A 422 -1.28 -23.57 -18.85
C VAL A 422 -0.70 -24.81 -19.53
N ALA A 423 -1.55 -25.80 -19.87
CA ALA A 423 -1.12 -26.98 -20.60
C ALA A 423 -0.56 -26.64 -22.00
N VAL A 424 -1.21 -25.74 -22.74
CA VAL A 424 -0.73 -25.27 -24.05
C VAL A 424 0.60 -24.52 -23.91
N VAL A 425 0.74 -23.64 -22.91
CA VAL A 425 2.01 -22.93 -22.66
C VAL A 425 3.13 -23.90 -22.28
N ALA A 426 2.85 -24.88 -21.41
CA ALA A 426 3.81 -25.92 -21.05
C ALA A 426 4.26 -26.72 -22.28
N GLN A 427 3.33 -27.07 -23.18
CA GLN A 427 3.64 -27.74 -24.44
C GLN A 427 4.47 -26.84 -25.38
N GLN A 428 4.17 -25.54 -25.47
CA GLN A 428 4.96 -24.62 -26.29
C GLN A 428 6.38 -24.43 -25.75
N ILE A 429 6.58 -24.54 -24.44
CA ILE A 429 7.90 -24.53 -23.81
C ILE A 429 8.65 -25.84 -24.11
N SER A 430 7.99 -27.00 -24.00
CA SER A 430 8.62 -28.30 -24.30
C SER A 430 8.96 -28.45 -25.79
N ASP A 431 8.12 -27.91 -26.68
CA ASP A 431 8.37 -27.82 -28.13
C ASP A 431 9.49 -26.82 -28.49
N GLY A 432 9.98 -26.03 -27.53
CA GLY A 432 10.98 -24.99 -27.75
C GLY A 432 10.47 -23.76 -28.52
N LYS A 433 9.15 -23.64 -28.73
CA LYS A 433 8.52 -22.47 -29.39
C LYS A 433 8.61 -21.22 -28.52
N ILE A 434 8.52 -21.38 -27.20
CA ILE A 434 8.80 -20.31 -26.24
C ILE A 434 10.23 -20.47 -25.76
N THR A 435 11.11 -19.56 -26.18
CA THR A 435 12.51 -19.61 -25.78
C THR A 435 12.67 -19.15 -24.32
N ARG A 436 13.64 -19.71 -23.59
CA ARG A 436 13.99 -19.25 -22.24
C ARG A 436 14.26 -17.74 -22.17
N ARG A 437 14.75 -17.15 -23.27
CA ARG A 437 14.99 -15.71 -23.40
C ARG A 437 13.70 -14.89 -23.41
N GLU A 438 12.64 -15.37 -24.05
CA GLU A 438 11.33 -14.72 -24.06
C GLU A 438 10.66 -14.79 -22.70
N LEU A 439 10.72 -15.95 -22.05
CA LEU A 439 10.30 -16.11 -20.64
C LEU A 439 11.00 -15.09 -19.73
N LEU A 440 12.33 -14.93 -19.85
CA LEU A 440 13.07 -13.93 -19.07
C LEU A 440 12.65 -12.48 -19.40
N LYS A 441 12.26 -12.18 -20.64
CA LYS A 441 11.72 -10.86 -21.01
C LYS A 441 10.36 -10.62 -20.37
N VAL A 442 9.48 -11.61 -20.35
CA VAL A 442 8.15 -11.53 -19.71
C VAL A 442 8.31 -11.34 -18.20
N MET A 443 9.14 -12.16 -17.55
CA MET A 443 9.42 -12.04 -16.11
C MET A 443 10.01 -10.66 -15.77
N LYS A 444 10.89 -10.13 -16.61
CA LYS A 444 11.41 -8.77 -16.43
C LYS A 444 10.32 -7.72 -16.57
N LYS A 445 9.46 -7.83 -17.59
CA LYS A 445 8.34 -6.89 -17.79
C LYS A 445 7.35 -6.93 -16.63
N GLU A 446 7.05 -8.13 -16.13
CA GLU A 446 6.23 -8.31 -14.93
C GLU A 446 6.88 -7.67 -13.71
N TYR A 447 8.18 -7.87 -13.49
CA TYR A 447 8.91 -7.21 -12.41
C TYR A 447 8.85 -5.67 -12.54
N ASP A 448 9.08 -5.13 -13.73
CA ASP A 448 9.00 -3.69 -14.01
C ASP A 448 7.56 -3.15 -13.77
N GLU A 449 6.53 -3.93 -14.08
CA GLU A 449 5.12 -3.59 -13.88
C GLU A 449 4.70 -3.69 -12.40
N GLN A 450 5.20 -4.68 -11.67
CA GLN A 450 5.06 -4.79 -10.21
C GLN A 450 5.74 -3.61 -9.52
N GLU A 451 6.96 -3.25 -9.91
CA GLU A 451 7.67 -2.09 -9.38
C GLU A 451 6.88 -0.80 -9.69
N ARG A 452 6.38 -0.63 -10.91
CA ARG A 452 5.54 0.52 -11.27
C ARG A 452 4.25 0.58 -10.46
N THR A 453 3.61 -0.56 -10.19
CA THR A 453 2.37 -0.64 -9.41
C THR A 453 2.63 -0.31 -7.93
N LEU A 454 3.73 -0.80 -7.36
CA LEU A 454 4.16 -0.46 -6.00
C LEU A 454 4.55 1.01 -5.85
N LEU A 455 5.03 1.64 -6.93
CA LEU A 455 5.33 3.07 -6.97
C LEU A 455 4.11 3.94 -7.30
N SER A 456 2.99 3.35 -7.72
CA SER A 456 1.78 4.10 -8.07
C SER A 456 1.10 4.63 -6.82
N LYS A 457 0.95 5.96 -6.74
CA LYS A 457 0.28 6.63 -5.62
C LYS A 457 -1.16 6.16 -5.45
N ASP A 458 -1.88 5.96 -6.56
CA ASP A 458 -3.27 5.48 -6.54
C ASP A 458 -3.34 4.04 -6.01
N PHE A 459 -2.39 3.18 -6.40
CA PHE A 459 -2.35 1.80 -5.90
C PHE A 459 -2.07 1.78 -4.39
N LEU A 460 -1.09 2.56 -3.93
CA LEU A 460 -0.77 2.70 -2.50
C LEU A 460 -1.96 3.28 -1.71
N GLN A 461 -2.68 4.25 -2.26
CA GLN A 461 -3.82 4.89 -1.60
C GLN A 461 -5.04 3.95 -1.51
N THR A 462 -5.25 3.09 -2.51
CA THR A 462 -6.46 2.26 -2.59
C THR A 462 -6.27 0.86 -1.97
N ASN A 463 -5.05 0.30 -1.99
CA ASN A 463 -4.79 -1.07 -1.55
C ASN A 463 -3.95 -1.19 -0.27
N CYS A 464 -3.20 -0.16 0.14
CA CYS A 464 -2.55 -0.19 1.46
C CYS A 464 -3.56 0.28 2.52
N ARG A 465 -4.24 -0.68 3.16
CA ARG A 465 -5.13 -0.45 4.33
C ARG A 465 -4.45 0.30 5.49
N VAL A 466 -3.13 0.39 5.48
CA VAL A 466 -2.35 1.23 6.39
C VAL A 466 -1.68 2.31 5.53
N PRO A 467 -2.04 3.60 5.68
CA PRO A 467 -1.32 4.66 5.02
C PRO A 467 0.15 4.57 5.41
N ALA A 468 1.06 4.49 4.42
CA ALA A 468 2.50 4.53 4.68
C ALA A 468 2.95 5.79 5.45
N ALA A 469 2.09 6.81 5.54
CA ALA A 469 2.27 8.00 6.35
C ALA A 469 2.19 7.75 7.88
N ALA A 470 1.67 6.60 8.34
CA ALA A 470 1.53 6.30 9.76
C ALA A 470 2.87 5.99 10.47
N ASP A 471 3.93 5.67 9.71
CA ASP A 471 5.26 5.32 10.26
C ASP A 471 6.33 6.39 9.97
N ALA A 472 5.96 7.58 9.48
CA ALA A 472 6.91 8.67 9.30
C ALA A 472 7.14 9.39 10.65
N PRO A 473 8.27 9.16 11.36
CA PRO A 473 8.54 9.82 12.62
C PRO A 473 9.10 11.20 12.30
N GLY A 474 8.25 12.24 12.27
CA GLY A 474 8.77 13.60 12.09
C GLY A 474 7.81 14.71 11.66
N ARG A 475 6.51 14.47 11.47
CA ARG A 475 5.58 15.59 11.27
C ARG A 475 5.03 16.09 12.60
N ALA A 476 5.66 17.13 13.12
CA ALA A 476 5.11 17.98 14.17
C ALA A 476 3.78 18.60 13.68
N ALA A 477 2.67 18.13 14.24
CA ALA A 477 1.36 18.75 14.07
C ALA A 477 1.33 20.06 14.88
N SER A 478 1.68 21.16 14.22
CA SER A 478 1.32 22.49 14.69
C SER A 478 -0.05 22.83 14.11
N ARG A 479 -1.10 22.54 14.88
CA ARG A 479 -2.41 23.18 14.74
C ARG A 479 -3.03 23.27 16.13
N GLN A 480 -3.10 24.49 16.64
CA GLN A 480 -3.93 24.86 17.78
C GLN A 480 -5.39 24.64 17.40
N GLY A 481 -5.91 23.48 17.77
CA GLY A 481 -7.32 23.18 17.90
C GLY A 481 -7.46 22.38 19.18
N THR A 482 -8.44 22.72 20.00
CA THR A 482 -8.72 22.10 21.31
C THR A 482 -8.71 20.57 21.21
N ALA A 483 -7.91 19.94 22.07
CA ALA A 483 -7.37 18.58 21.93
C ALA A 483 -8.37 17.42 22.13
N GLU A 484 -9.67 17.67 22.20
CA GLU A 484 -10.65 16.64 22.58
C GLU A 484 -11.46 16.06 21.41
N ASP A 485 -11.46 16.68 20.23
CA ASP A 485 -12.26 16.21 19.07
C ASP A 485 -11.46 16.15 17.75
N ASP A 486 -10.21 15.67 17.79
CA ASP A 486 -9.51 15.32 16.54
C ASP A 486 -9.93 13.90 16.12
N PRO A 487 -10.69 13.73 15.01
CA PRO A 487 -11.07 12.40 14.52
C PRO A 487 -9.87 11.49 14.26
N ALA A 488 -8.67 12.04 14.04
CA ALA A 488 -7.45 11.25 13.93
C ALA A 488 -7.05 10.54 15.24
N ASN A 489 -7.33 11.14 16.41
CA ASN A 489 -7.10 10.51 17.71
C ASN A 489 -8.12 9.39 17.97
N ALA A 490 -9.39 9.57 17.59
CA ALA A 490 -10.40 8.52 17.71
C ALA A 490 -10.03 7.26 16.89
N PHE A 491 -9.51 7.43 15.68
CA PHE A 491 -9.01 6.30 14.88
C PHE A 491 -7.75 5.66 15.45
N ALA A 492 -6.86 6.44 16.09
CA ALA A 492 -5.67 5.92 16.74
C ALA A 492 -6.02 5.08 18.00
N GLU A 493 -6.97 5.57 18.81
CA GLU A 493 -7.47 4.87 19.98
C GLU A 493 -8.22 3.58 19.61
N ASP A 494 -9.07 3.61 18.58
CA ASP A 494 -9.80 2.43 18.13
C ASP A 494 -8.85 1.37 17.53
N ARG A 495 -7.77 1.81 16.86
CA ARG A 495 -6.70 0.92 16.39
C ARG A 495 -5.94 0.26 17.54
N GLU A 496 -5.60 1.02 18.60
CA GLU A 496 -4.96 0.46 19.79
C GLU A 496 -5.88 -0.47 20.57
N ARG A 497 -7.19 -0.17 20.61
CA ARG A 497 -8.22 -1.05 21.17
C ARG A 497 -8.29 -2.38 20.42
N CYS A 498 -8.36 -2.33 19.08
CA CYS A 498 -8.36 -3.54 18.25
C CYS A 498 -7.07 -4.37 18.41
N LYS A 499 -5.90 -3.73 18.55
CA LYS A 499 -4.64 -4.44 18.82
C LYS A 499 -4.67 -5.14 20.18
N LYS A 500 -5.12 -4.45 21.23
CA LYS A 500 -5.26 -5.03 22.58
C LYS A 500 -6.22 -6.21 22.57
N ASP A 501 -7.39 -6.07 21.95
CA ASP A 501 -8.38 -7.15 21.84
C ASP A 501 -7.82 -8.36 21.06
N SER A 502 -7.09 -8.13 19.97
CA SER A 502 -6.47 -9.21 19.20
C SER A 502 -5.36 -9.92 19.98
N ALA A 503 -4.54 -9.17 20.73
CA ALA A 503 -3.49 -9.72 21.57
C ALA A 503 -4.08 -10.53 22.73
N GLU A 504 -5.18 -10.06 23.32
CA GLU A 504 -5.89 -10.73 24.39
C GLU A 504 -6.55 -12.03 23.91
N ARG A 505 -7.22 -12.01 22.75
CA ARG A 505 -7.75 -13.23 22.11
C ARG A 505 -6.65 -14.24 21.79
N SER A 506 -5.49 -13.78 21.33
CA SER A 506 -4.35 -14.66 21.05
C SER A 506 -3.79 -15.30 22.34
N ARG A 507 -3.72 -14.54 23.44
CA ARG A 507 -3.35 -15.06 24.76
C ARG A 507 -4.37 -16.06 25.28
N GLN A 508 -5.66 -15.77 25.17
CA GLN A 508 -6.73 -16.68 25.56
C GLN A 508 -6.66 -18.00 24.78
N ALA A 509 -6.45 -17.93 23.46
CA ALA A 509 -6.28 -19.12 22.62
C ALA A 509 -5.05 -19.96 23.00
N GLN A 510 -3.93 -19.32 23.35
CA GLN A 510 -2.73 -20.02 23.84
C GLN A 510 -2.98 -20.70 25.19
N VAL A 511 -3.67 -20.04 26.12
CA VAL A 511 -4.04 -20.63 27.42
C VAL A 511 -4.98 -21.83 27.21
N GLU A 512 -5.93 -21.72 26.28
CA GLU A 512 -6.84 -22.80 25.96
C GLU A 512 -6.14 -24.00 25.30
N GLN A 513 -5.17 -23.74 24.40
CA GLN A 513 -4.31 -24.79 23.84
C GLN A 513 -3.42 -25.46 24.89
N GLN A 514 -2.91 -24.71 25.87
CA GLN A 514 -2.14 -25.28 26.98
C GLN A 514 -3.00 -26.12 27.93
N LYS A 515 -4.28 -25.75 28.15
CA LYS A 515 -5.24 -26.55 28.92
C LYS A 515 -5.66 -27.83 28.19
N LYS A 516 -5.71 -27.81 26.85
CA LYS A 516 -6.08 -28.96 26.01
C LYS A 516 -4.92 -29.92 25.75
N ARG A 517 -3.67 -29.58 26.10
CA ARG A 517 -2.57 -30.55 26.09
C ARG A 517 -2.80 -31.55 27.24
N PRO A 518 -3.07 -32.84 26.95
CA PRO A 518 -3.17 -33.84 28.01
C PRO A 518 -1.85 -33.84 28.76
N LYS A 519 -1.90 -33.73 30.09
CA LYS A 519 -0.75 -33.99 30.96
C LYS A 519 -0.41 -35.46 30.75
N GLY A 520 0.54 -35.73 29.87
CA GLY A 520 1.02 -37.07 29.57
C GLY A 520 1.48 -37.74 30.86
N GLN A 521 0.77 -38.82 31.20
CA GLN A 521 1.28 -39.97 31.93
C GLN A 521 2.25 -40.75 31.06
#